data_AF-A0AAD7SU18-F1
#
_entry.id   AF-A0AAD7SU18-F1
#
_cell.length_a   1.000
_cell.length_b   1.000
_cell.length_c   1.000
_cell.angle_alpha   90.00
_cell.angle_beta   90.00
_cell.angle_gamma   90.00
#
_symmetry.space_group_name_H-M   'P 1'
#
loop_
_entity.id
_entity.type
_entity.pdbx_description
1 polymer ?
#
loop_
_entity_poly.entity_id
_entity_poly.type
_entity_poly.pdbx_seq_one_letter_code
_entity_poly.pdbx_strand_id
1 'polypeptide(L)'
;MRDNLIFKGIPEKKDENPEAVIRNFMQKEMKMTSEQVNKISVARAHRMGRKNEQNNYPRVIVAKFDFFKQKEEIKLKSKELKGSKFYLSDQFPKEILDRRRKLYPILNENWKLDR
;
A
#
# COMPACT_ATOMS: atom_id res chain seq x y z
N MET A 1 0.45 9.82 8.91
CA MET A 1 0.80 10.57 7.69
C MET A 1 -0.42 10.54 6.79
N ARG A 2 -1.02 11.70 6.53
CA ARG A 2 -2.36 11.77 5.91
C ARG A 2 -2.36 11.31 4.45
N ASP A 3 -1.33 11.69 3.70
CA ASP A 3 -1.29 11.60 2.24
C ASP A 3 -0.44 10.43 1.74
N ASN A 4 -0.13 9.47 2.61
CA ASN A 4 0.76 8.36 2.30
C ASN A 4 0.00 7.04 2.18
N LEU A 5 0.30 6.29 1.13
CA LEU A 5 -0.12 4.89 0.98
C LEU A 5 1.09 3.95 1.01
N ILE A 6 0.86 2.77 1.57
CA ILE A 6 1.79 1.65 1.59
C ILE A 6 1.28 0.60 0.61
N PHE A 7 2.08 0.30 -0.41
CA PHE A 7 1.87 -0.78 -1.36
C PHE A 7 2.69 -2.01 -0.94
N LYS A 8 2.04 -3.16 -0.77
CA LYS A 8 2.66 -4.41 -0.31
C LYS A 8 2.52 -5.52 -1.35
N GLY A 9 3.51 -6.42 -1.37
CA GLY A 9 3.51 -7.61 -2.24
C GLY A 9 4.05 -7.39 -3.64
N ILE A 10 4.48 -6.16 -3.98
CA ILE A 10 5.07 -5.84 -5.29
C ILE A 10 6.51 -6.37 -5.33
N PRO A 11 6.89 -7.27 -6.26
CA PRO A 11 8.25 -7.78 -6.39
C PRO A 11 9.28 -6.65 -6.57
N GLU A 12 10.49 -6.83 -6.02
CA GLU A 12 11.59 -5.88 -6.17
C GLU A 12 12.38 -6.17 -7.43
N LYS A 13 12.76 -5.11 -8.15
CA LYS A 13 13.74 -5.18 -9.25
C LYS A 13 14.95 -4.31 -8.92
N LYS A 14 16.13 -4.74 -9.39
CA LYS A 14 17.34 -3.93 -9.29
C LYS A 14 17.15 -2.62 -10.06
N ASP A 15 17.59 -1.51 -9.48
CA ASP A 15 17.54 -0.16 -10.09
C ASP A 15 16.13 0.27 -10.54
N GLU A 16 15.09 -0.21 -9.83
CA GLU A 16 13.71 0.16 -10.14
C GLU A 16 13.41 1.61 -9.77
N ASN A 17 12.57 2.26 -10.58
CA ASN A 17 11.94 3.53 -10.21
C ASN A 17 10.62 3.22 -9.46
N PRO A 18 10.53 3.45 -8.13
CA PRO A 18 9.36 3.11 -7.34
C PRO A 18 8.09 3.84 -7.80
N GLU A 19 8.21 5.07 -8.34
CA GLU A 19 7.07 5.80 -8.87
C GLU A 19 6.53 5.15 -10.15
N ALA A 20 7.41 4.78 -11.08
CA ALA A 20 7.00 4.07 -12.30
C ALA A 20 6.36 2.72 -11.97
N VAL A 21 6.88 2.04 -10.94
CA VAL A 21 6.31 0.77 -10.44
C VAL A 21 4.90 0.96 -9.91
N ILE A 22 4.64 1.97 -9.07
CA ILE A 22 3.27 2.21 -8.56
C ILE A 22 2.31 2.68 -9.66
N ARG A 23 2.77 3.45 -10.65
CA ARG A 23 1.93 3.88 -11.78
C ARG A 23 1.48 2.67 -12.62
N ASN A 24 2.41 1.78 -12.95
CA ASN A 24 2.13 0.53 -13.65
C ASN A 24 1.22 -0.39 -12.80
N PHE A 25 1.45 -0.47 -11.49
CA PHE A 25 0.60 -1.21 -10.56
C PHE A 25 -0.85 -0.69 -10.55
N MET A 26 -1.04 0.63 -10.50
CA MET A 26 -2.38 1.24 -10.52
C MET A 26 -3.12 0.93 -11.84
N GLN A 27 -2.42 0.89 -12.97
CA GLN A 27 -3.04 0.53 -14.25
C GLN A 27 -3.43 -0.96 -14.30
N LYS A 28 -2.49 -1.86 -13.95
CA LYS A 28 -2.67 -3.31 -14.13
C LYS A 28 -3.52 -3.96 -13.05
N GLU A 29 -3.16 -3.72 -11.79
CA GLU A 29 -3.74 -4.44 -10.65
C GLU A 29 -5.00 -3.72 -10.12
N MET A 30 -5.06 -2.39 -10.26
CA MET A 30 -6.19 -1.59 -9.78
C MET A 30 -7.14 -1.13 -10.89
N LYS A 31 -6.88 -1.56 -12.14
CA LYS A 31 -7.70 -1.29 -13.34
C LYS A 31 -8.02 0.20 -13.54
N MET A 32 -7.08 1.08 -13.20
CA MET A 32 -7.21 2.51 -13.46
C MET A 32 -6.83 2.80 -14.91
N THR A 33 -7.54 3.73 -15.56
CA THR A 33 -7.18 4.11 -16.93
C THR A 33 -5.86 4.89 -16.96
N SER A 34 -5.17 4.87 -18.11
CA SER A 34 -3.93 5.65 -18.28
C SER A 34 -4.12 7.13 -17.99
N GLU A 35 -5.28 7.69 -18.36
CA GLU A 35 -5.63 9.08 -18.07
C GLU A 35 -5.76 9.35 -16.57
N GLN A 36 -6.43 8.46 -15.83
CA GLN A 36 -6.56 8.58 -14.37
C GLN A 36 -5.19 8.55 -13.69
N VAL A 37 -4.33 7.61 -14.10
CA VAL A 37 -2.99 7.46 -13.52
C VAL A 37 -2.09 8.65 -13.84
N ASN A 38 -2.19 9.22 -15.04
CA ASN A 38 -1.39 10.39 -15.44
C ASN A 38 -1.78 11.66 -14.68
N LYS A 39 -3.05 11.79 -14.25
CA LYS A 39 -3.52 12.92 -13.43
C LYS A 39 -3.02 12.89 -11.98
N ILE A 40 -2.54 11.75 -11.50
CA ILE A 40 -2.09 11.59 -10.11
C ILE A 40 -0.72 12.23 -9.91
N SER A 41 -0.64 13.13 -8.93
CA SER A 41 0.58 13.80 -8.51
C SER A 41 1.23 13.05 -7.34
N VAL A 42 2.41 12.49 -7.60
CA VAL A 42 3.20 11.73 -6.62
C VAL A 42 4.39 12.60 -6.21
N ALA A 43 4.43 12.99 -4.93
CA ALA A 43 5.51 13.79 -4.39
C ALA A 43 6.81 12.97 -4.24
N ARG A 44 6.66 11.71 -3.79
CA ARG A 44 7.78 10.79 -3.55
C ARG A 44 7.30 9.35 -3.47
N ALA A 45 8.06 8.44 -4.07
CA ALA A 45 7.90 7.01 -3.88
C ALA A 45 9.25 6.34 -3.54
N HIS A 46 9.26 5.43 -2.58
CA HIS A 46 10.49 4.70 -2.20
C HIS A 46 10.15 3.35 -1.54
N ARG A 47 11.08 2.39 -1.64
CA ARG A 47 11.02 1.16 -0.82
C ARG A 47 11.35 1.51 0.63
N MET A 48 10.56 0.98 1.56
CA MET A 48 10.76 1.17 3.00
C MET A 48 11.33 -0.09 3.64
N GLY A 49 12.33 0.09 4.50
CA GLY A 49 13.00 -0.98 5.23
C GLY A 49 14.31 -1.44 4.59
N ARG A 50 15.06 -2.24 5.35
CA ARG A 50 16.31 -2.86 4.89
C ARG A 50 15.99 -4.04 3.99
N LYS A 51 16.78 -4.20 2.91
CA LYS A 51 16.72 -5.41 2.09
C LYS A 51 17.18 -6.57 2.96
N ASN A 52 16.33 -7.59 3.09
CA ASN A 52 16.69 -8.80 3.80
C ASN A 52 16.75 -9.92 2.78
N GLU A 53 17.95 -10.41 2.48
CA GLU A 53 18.18 -11.46 1.49
C GLU A 53 17.60 -12.82 1.93
N GLN A 54 17.38 -12.99 3.24
CA GLN A 54 16.76 -14.19 3.82
C GLN A 54 15.23 -14.09 3.82
N ASN A 55 14.66 -12.92 3.54
CA ASN A 55 13.22 -12.72 3.53
C ASN A 55 12.69 -12.75 2.09
N ASN A 56 11.90 -13.78 1.78
CA ASN A 56 11.24 -13.90 0.47
C ASN A 56 10.11 -12.86 0.27
N TYR A 57 9.76 -12.08 1.29
CA TYR A 57 8.78 -11.01 1.15
C TYR A 57 9.41 -9.70 0.67
N PRO A 58 8.91 -9.11 -0.43
CA PRO A 58 9.43 -7.85 -0.93
C PRO A 58 9.13 -6.70 0.04
N ARG A 59 10.05 -5.74 0.12
CA ARG A 59 9.86 -4.49 0.86
C ARG A 59 8.67 -3.73 0.32
N VAL A 60 7.96 -3.06 1.21
CA VAL A 60 6.80 -2.25 0.83
C VAL A 60 7.25 -0.98 0.12
N ILE A 61 6.45 -0.47 -0.81
CA ILE A 61 6.64 0.87 -1.39
C ILE A 61 5.77 1.84 -0.61
N VAL A 62 6.36 2.95 -0.15
CA VAL A 62 5.64 4.08 0.41
C VAL A 62 5.59 5.18 -0.63
N ALA A 63 4.37 5.59 -0.99
CA ALA A 63 4.13 6.72 -1.86
C ALA A 63 3.45 7.84 -1.09
N LYS A 64 3.97 9.05 -1.21
CA LYS A 64 3.34 10.30 -0.76
C LYS A 64 2.70 10.96 -1.96
N PHE A 65 1.43 11.30 -1.87
CA PHE A 65 0.69 12.05 -2.88
C PHE A 65 0.61 13.52 -2.48
N ASP A 66 0.57 14.42 -3.45
CA ASP A 66 0.42 15.86 -3.17
C ASP A 66 -1.00 16.20 -2.73
N PHE A 67 -1.99 15.48 -3.28
CA PHE A 67 -3.40 15.73 -3.03
C PHE A 67 -4.05 14.57 -2.28
N PHE A 68 -4.56 14.87 -1.08
CA PHE A 68 -5.31 13.90 -0.27
C PHE A 68 -6.47 13.24 -1.04
N LYS A 69 -7.19 14.00 -1.87
CA LYS A 69 -8.31 13.50 -2.68
C LYS A 69 -7.86 12.39 -3.64
N GLN A 70 -6.74 12.58 -4.33
CA GLN A 70 -6.18 11.57 -5.24
C GLN A 70 -5.79 10.30 -4.49
N LYS A 71 -5.18 10.44 -3.31
CA LYS A 71 -4.86 9.32 -2.45
C LYS A 71 -6.11 8.53 -2.03
N GLU A 72 -7.20 9.21 -1.70
CA GLU A 72 -8.47 8.55 -1.36
C GLU A 72 -9.12 7.85 -2.57
N GLU A 73 -9.05 8.47 -3.76
CA GLU A 73 -9.51 7.84 -5.02
C GLU A 73 -8.78 6.53 -5.31
N ILE A 74 -7.45 6.53 -5.17
CA ILE A 74 -6.62 5.31 -5.30
C ILE A 74 -7.06 4.29 -4.24
N LYS A 75 -7.24 4.72 -2.99
CA LYS A 75 -7.65 3.83 -1.91
C LYS A 75 -9.00 3.17 -2.17
N LEU A 76 -9.97 3.88 -2.75
CA LEU A 76 -11.27 3.30 -3.13
C LEU A 76 -11.15 2.20 -4.20
N LYS A 77 -10.14 2.28 -5.07
CA LYS A 77 -9.84 1.25 -6.08
C LYS A 77 -9.15 0.01 -5.51
N SER A 78 -8.72 0.03 -4.24
CA SER A 78 -8.12 -1.15 -3.56
C SER A 78 -9.02 -2.38 -3.55
N LYS A 79 -10.34 -2.21 -3.70
CA LYS A 79 -11.30 -3.32 -3.84
C LYS A 79 -10.97 -4.26 -5.00
N GLU A 80 -10.33 -3.76 -6.06
CA GLU A 80 -9.91 -4.57 -7.21
C GLU A 80 -8.78 -5.56 -6.85
N LEU A 81 -8.07 -5.31 -5.74
CA LEU A 81 -7.01 -6.19 -5.25
C LEU A 81 -7.54 -7.39 -4.44
N LYS A 82 -8.86 -7.50 -4.23
CA LYS A 82 -9.47 -8.59 -3.46
C LYS A 82 -9.17 -9.93 -4.13
N GLY A 83 -8.63 -10.88 -3.36
CA GLY A 83 -8.22 -12.20 -3.86
C GLY A 83 -6.82 -12.22 -4.49
N SER A 84 -6.16 -11.06 -4.63
CA SER A 84 -4.75 -10.98 -5.03
C SER A 84 -3.82 -11.10 -3.81
N LYS A 85 -2.53 -11.26 -4.10
CA LYS A 85 -1.45 -11.19 -3.09
C LYS A 85 -1.05 -9.76 -2.69
N PHE A 86 -1.66 -8.75 -3.32
CA PHE A 86 -1.29 -7.36 -3.13
C PHE A 86 -2.18 -6.69 -2.09
N TYR A 87 -1.59 -5.78 -1.32
CA TYR A 87 -2.31 -5.03 -0.31
C TYR A 87 -1.98 -3.55 -0.39
N LEU A 88 -2.99 -2.73 -0.14
CA LEU A 88 -2.89 -1.28 -0.06
C LEU A 88 -3.41 -0.81 1.30
N SER A 89 -2.64 0.03 2.00
CA SER A 89 -3.04 0.53 3.33
C SER A 89 -2.50 1.93 3.60
N ASP A 90 -3.15 2.68 4.49
CA ASP A 90 -2.63 3.97 4.96
C ASP A 90 -1.36 3.81 5.79
N GLN A 91 -0.51 4.85 5.76
CA GLN A 91 0.65 4.92 6.65
C GLN A 91 0.33 5.59 7.98
N PHE A 92 0.25 4.75 9.02
CA PHE A 92 0.07 5.20 10.41
C PHE A 92 1.42 5.35 11.14
N PRO A 93 1.51 6.31 12.08
CA PRO A 93 2.62 6.38 13.03
C PRO A 93 2.76 5.08 13.84
N LYS A 94 3.98 4.82 14.34
CA LYS A 94 4.29 3.59 15.07
C LYS A 94 3.42 3.44 16.32
N GLU A 95 3.15 4.53 17.03
CA GLU A 95 2.35 4.56 18.25
C GLU A 95 0.92 4.06 17.99
N ILE A 96 0.35 4.43 16.84
CA ILE A 96 -0.99 3.98 16.43
C ILE A 96 -0.96 2.49 16.05
N LEU A 97 0.07 2.06 15.32
CA LEU A 97 0.22 0.65 14.95
C LEU A 97 0.42 -0.25 16.18
N ASP A 98 1.21 0.19 17.15
CA ASP A 98 1.46 -0.56 18.38
C ASP A 98 0.21 -0.64 19.26
N ARG A 99 -0.59 0.43 19.34
CA ARG A 99 -1.92 0.39 19.99
C ARG A 99 -2.86 -0.59 19.30
N ARG A 100 -2.95 -0.56 17.96
CA ARG A 100 -3.77 -1.52 17.19
C ARG A 100 -3.32 -2.96 17.41
N ARG A 101 -2.01 -3.21 17.52
CA ARG A 101 -1.47 -4.55 17.75
C ARG A 101 -2.01 -5.20 19.02
N LYS A 102 -2.18 -4.41 20.08
CA LYS A 102 -2.77 -4.88 21.36
C LYS A 102 -4.24 -5.30 21.23
N LEU A 103 -4.96 -4.78 20.23
CA LEU A 103 -6.38 -5.06 20.02
C LEU A 103 -6.64 -6.25 19.09
N TYR A 104 -5.64 -6.71 18.31
CA TYR A 104 -5.82 -7.83 17.39
C TYR A 104 -6.23 -9.15 18.06
N PRO A 105 -5.72 -9.54 19.24
CA PRO A 105 -6.18 -10.75 19.92
C PRO A 105 -7.69 -10.70 20.20
N ILE A 106 -8.16 -9.58 20.76
CA ILE A 106 -9.57 -9.35 21.08
C ILE A 106 -10.44 -9.38 19.81
N LEU A 107 -9.98 -8.71 18.74
CA LEU A 107 -10.70 -8.71 17.46
C LEU A 107 -10.84 -10.14 16.90
N ASN A 108 -9.76 -10.92 16.94
CA ASN A 108 -9.72 -12.28 16.41
C ASN A 108 -10.60 -13.24 17.23
N GLU A 109 -10.69 -13.06 18.54
CA GLU A 109 -11.58 -13.83 19.41
C GLU A 109 -13.05 -13.57 19.06
N ASN A 110 -13.46 -12.30 18.99
CA ASN A 110 -14.84 -11.94 18.66
C ASN A 110 -15.23 -12.40 17.24
N TRP A 111 -14.34 -12.26 16.25
CA TRP A 111 -14.60 -12.75 14.89
C TRP A 111 -14.78 -14.27 14.78
N LYS A 112 -14.28 -15.04 15.75
CA LYS A 112 -14.54 -16.49 15.81
C LYS A 112 -15.90 -16.81 16.44
N LEU A 113 -16.40 -15.94 17.31
CA LEU A 113 -17.72 -16.09 17.95
C LEU A 113 -18.86 -15.72 17.01
N ASP A 114 -18.63 -14.77 16.09
CA ASP A 114 -19.62 -14.29 15.11
C ASP A 114 -19.72 -15.17 13.84
N ARG A 115 -18.97 -16.28 13.73
CA ARG A 115 -18.99 -17.21 12.59
C ARG A 115 -19.57 -18.56 12.98
#